data_AF-A0A354F8G4-F1
#
_entry.id   AF-A0A354F8G4-F1
#
_cell.length_a   1.000
_cell.length_b   1.000
_cell.length_c   1.000
_cell.angle_alpha   90.00
_cell.angle_beta   90.00
_cell.angle_gamma   90.00
#
_symmetry.space_group_name_H-M   'P 1'
#
loop_
_entity.id
_entity.type
_entity.pdbx_description
1 polymer ?
#
loop_
_entity_poly.entity_id
_entity_poly.type
_entity_poly.pdbx_seq_one_letter_code
_entity_poly.pdbx_strand_id
1 'polypeptide(L)'
;YLLGIYTPSRDQSGRLYPFFIFLRISKRSFDLPFYFAPVCFSPFLAGSYEMIQGGWEGTDLKSIVSRLEQMSAPLLKDFNPIREGYLRYLKEQNILSLWRNIFNDFEHTGKYLITHNLTNILQPLRDHSLNRFGLGLKFPLISRDQAETYDIPFWFDLVIRLLRQDKISPVLFWNRRGSGSTSPMIVFFNQPSPKNLLLLIRPDMNSDLWYDLVPRDPAEIDRVLPKIDKGQKDLLDNGDISAGAFLAALEAGG
;
A
#
# COMPACT_ATOMS: atom_id res chain seq x y z
N TYR A 1 16.20 5.30 -2.08
CA TYR A 1 15.10 4.68 -1.33
C TYR A 1 15.54 3.30 -0.88
N LEU A 2 14.88 2.76 0.14
CA LEU A 2 15.02 1.36 0.53
C LEU A 2 13.72 0.66 0.19
N LEU A 3 13.82 -0.52 -0.41
CA LEU A 3 12.70 -1.39 -0.70
C LEU A 3 13.09 -2.79 -0.32
N GLY A 4 12.24 -3.48 0.43
CA GLY A 4 12.56 -4.83 0.87
C GLY A 4 11.49 -5.40 1.75
N ILE A 5 11.84 -6.54 2.32
CA ILE A 5 11.01 -7.27 3.25
C ILE A 5 11.77 -7.45 4.56
N TYR A 6 11.00 -7.64 5.63
CA TYR A 6 11.55 -7.99 6.92
C TYR A 6 10.72 -9.08 7.57
N THR A 7 11.37 -9.86 8.42
CA THR A 7 10.72 -10.92 9.19
C THR A 7 11.27 -10.95 10.61
N PRO A 8 10.46 -11.31 11.63
CA PRO A 8 10.99 -11.65 12.94
C PRO A 8 12.06 -12.74 12.83
N SER A 9 13.18 -12.57 13.52
CA SER A 9 14.29 -13.53 13.53
C SER A 9 14.98 -13.59 14.90
N ARG A 10 15.96 -14.48 15.04
CA ARG A 10 16.77 -14.69 16.24
C ARG A 10 18.24 -14.85 15.86
N ASP A 11 19.13 -14.31 16.67
CA ASP A 11 20.55 -14.66 16.57
C ASP A 11 20.88 -16.00 17.24
N GLN A 12 22.12 -16.47 17.11
CA GLN A 12 22.58 -17.73 17.70
C GLN A 12 22.45 -17.79 19.24
N SER A 13 22.43 -16.64 19.91
CA SER A 13 22.24 -16.55 21.36
C SER A 13 20.76 -16.51 21.78
N GLY A 14 19.84 -16.56 20.81
CA GLY A 14 18.39 -16.54 21.03
C GLY A 14 17.79 -15.13 21.16
N ARG A 15 18.56 -14.06 20.97
CA ARG A 15 18.05 -12.68 21.03
C ARG A 15 17.21 -12.38 19.80
N LEU A 16 16.05 -11.76 20.01
CA LEU A 16 15.10 -11.41 18.94
C LEU A 16 15.56 -10.15 18.21
N TYR A 17 15.76 -10.26 16.90
CA TYR A 17 16.02 -9.14 16.01
C TYR A 17 15.32 -9.37 14.67
N PRO A 18 14.76 -8.34 14.02
CA PRO A 18 14.26 -8.48 12.66
C PRO A 18 15.41 -8.76 11.69
N PHE A 19 15.16 -9.64 10.73
CA PHE A 19 16.04 -9.85 9.58
C PHE A 19 15.49 -9.10 8.37
N PHE A 20 16.35 -8.37 7.66
CA PHE A 20 15.96 -7.53 6.52
C PHE A 20 16.66 -7.99 5.24
N ILE A 21 15.91 -8.06 4.14
CA ILE A 21 16.43 -8.21 2.78
C ILE A 21 15.92 -7.01 1.99
N PHE A 22 16.83 -6.17 1.49
CA PHE A 22 16.43 -4.93 0.83
C PHE A 22 17.38 -4.51 -0.28
N LEU A 23 16.83 -3.79 -1.25
CA LEU A 23 17.56 -3.05 -2.27
C LEU A 23 17.75 -1.59 -1.86
N ARG A 24 18.91 -1.06 -2.19
CA ARG A 24 19.16 0.38 -2.20
C ARG A 24 18.91 0.93 -3.60
N ILE A 25 17.80 1.65 -3.76
CA ILE A 25 17.42 2.27 -5.02
C ILE A 25 17.96 3.70 -5.06
N SER A 26 18.75 4.05 -6.09
CA SER A 26 19.20 5.43 -6.27
C SER A 26 18.03 6.32 -6.69
N LYS A 27 17.82 7.43 -5.97
CA LYS A 27 16.77 8.40 -6.35
C LYS A 27 17.00 9.01 -7.73
N ARG A 28 18.27 9.12 -8.15
CA ARG A 28 18.63 9.72 -9.45
C ARG A 28 18.30 8.81 -10.64
N SER A 29 18.18 7.51 -10.42
CA SER A 29 17.97 6.53 -11.48
C SER A 29 16.58 5.92 -11.45
N PHE A 30 15.68 6.42 -10.60
CA PHE A 30 14.30 5.93 -10.49
C PHE A 30 13.35 7.02 -10.95
N ASP A 31 12.90 6.93 -12.21
CA ASP A 31 12.11 7.95 -12.90
C ASP A 31 10.59 7.70 -12.81
N LEU A 32 10.16 7.11 -11.69
CA LEU A 32 8.76 6.96 -11.33
C LEU A 32 8.54 7.45 -9.91
N PRO A 33 7.30 7.83 -9.55
CA PRO A 33 6.95 8.03 -8.15
C PRO A 33 7.27 6.78 -7.31
N PHE A 34 7.76 6.97 -6.08
CA PHE A 34 8.27 5.87 -5.24
C PHE A 34 7.26 4.74 -4.99
N TYR A 35 5.97 5.04 -4.98
CA TYR A 35 4.90 4.05 -4.80
C TYR A 35 4.76 3.06 -5.97
N PHE A 36 5.46 3.25 -7.10
CA PHE A 36 5.61 2.25 -8.16
C PHE A 36 6.72 1.22 -7.88
N ALA A 37 7.58 1.46 -6.90
CA ALA A 37 8.71 0.58 -6.60
C ALA A 37 8.30 -0.88 -6.31
N PRO A 38 7.18 -1.18 -5.59
CA PRO A 38 6.74 -2.56 -5.40
C PRO A 38 6.53 -3.33 -6.71
N VAL A 39 5.90 -2.70 -7.72
CA VAL A 39 5.66 -3.34 -9.03
C VAL A 39 6.97 -3.50 -9.80
N CYS A 40 7.80 -2.45 -9.84
CA CYS A 40 9.08 -2.43 -10.55
C CYS A 40 10.02 -3.55 -10.08
N PHE A 41 10.10 -3.77 -8.78
CA PHE A 41 11.01 -4.73 -8.17
C PHE A 41 10.28 -5.98 -7.67
N SER A 42 9.12 -6.28 -8.24
CA SER A 42 8.32 -7.46 -7.87
C SER A 42 9.09 -8.79 -7.96
N PRO A 43 10.02 -9.04 -8.92
CA PRO A 43 10.79 -10.28 -8.93
C PRO A 43 11.74 -10.38 -7.73
N PHE A 44 12.37 -9.26 -7.34
CA PHE A 44 13.22 -9.21 -6.16
C PHE A 44 12.41 -9.45 -4.88
N LEU A 45 11.24 -8.82 -4.75
CA LEU A 45 10.36 -9.01 -3.59
C LEU A 45 9.85 -10.46 -3.49
N ALA A 46 9.50 -11.07 -4.62
CA ALA A 46 9.08 -12.47 -4.68
C ALA A 46 10.21 -13.41 -4.24
N GLY A 47 11.41 -13.29 -4.82
CA GLY A 47 12.56 -14.11 -4.44
C GLY A 47 12.99 -13.89 -2.99
N SER A 48 12.92 -12.64 -2.50
CA SER A 48 13.19 -12.34 -1.09
C SER A 48 12.21 -13.09 -0.18
N TYR A 49 10.92 -13.09 -0.54
CA TYR A 49 9.90 -13.74 0.25
C TYR A 49 10.07 -15.26 0.26
N GLU A 50 10.35 -15.86 -0.90
CA GLU A 50 10.65 -17.30 -0.99
C GLU A 50 11.83 -17.69 -0.10
N MET A 51 12.87 -16.85 -0.06
CA MET A 51 14.01 -17.05 0.81
C MET A 51 13.63 -17.02 2.31
N ILE A 52 12.75 -16.08 2.71
CA ILE A 52 12.23 -16.01 4.08
C ILE A 52 11.37 -17.22 4.43
N GLN A 53 10.49 -17.65 3.52
CA GLN A 53 9.60 -18.80 3.73
C GLN A 53 10.36 -20.12 3.80
N GLY A 54 11.46 -20.25 3.04
CA GLY A 54 12.34 -21.42 3.08
C GLY A 54 13.06 -21.61 4.42
N GLY A 55 13.00 -20.60 5.31
CA GLY A 55 13.64 -20.64 6.62
C GLY A 55 15.16 -20.52 6.55
N TRP A 56 15.74 -20.28 7.71
CA TRP A 56 17.18 -20.01 7.88
C TRP A 56 17.84 -21.00 8.84
N GLU A 57 17.05 -21.89 9.44
CA GLU A 57 17.51 -22.81 10.48
C GLU A 57 18.53 -23.79 9.89
N GLY A 58 19.70 -23.87 10.52
CA GLY A 58 20.81 -24.70 10.05
C GLY A 58 21.53 -24.19 8.79
N THR A 59 21.13 -23.05 8.21
CA THR A 59 21.81 -22.47 7.05
C THR A 59 22.95 -21.56 7.51
N ASP A 60 24.16 -21.76 7.00
CA ASP A 60 25.29 -20.88 7.31
C ASP A 60 25.20 -19.54 6.55
N LEU A 61 25.86 -18.51 7.09
CA LEU A 61 25.83 -17.16 6.53
C LEU A 61 26.34 -17.10 5.07
N LYS A 62 27.31 -17.93 4.67
CA LYS A 62 27.83 -17.91 3.30
C LYS A 62 26.77 -18.44 2.33
N SER A 63 26.03 -19.46 2.71
CA SER A 63 24.90 -19.98 1.93
C SER A 63 23.79 -18.95 1.76
N ILE A 64 23.47 -18.20 2.81
CA ILE A 64 22.53 -17.06 2.76
C ILE A 64 23.02 -15.99 1.80
N VAL A 65 24.28 -15.55 1.92
CA VAL A 65 24.86 -14.52 1.06
C VAL A 65 24.91 -14.97 -0.40
N SER A 66 25.33 -16.21 -0.67
CA SER A 66 25.36 -16.78 -2.02
C SER A 66 23.98 -16.81 -2.68
N ARG A 67 22.93 -17.19 -1.93
CA ARG A 67 21.54 -17.12 -2.42
C ARG A 67 21.12 -15.67 -2.70
N LEU A 68 21.46 -14.71 -1.84
CA LEU A 68 21.17 -13.29 -2.07
C LEU A 68 21.91 -12.74 -3.31
N GLU A 69 23.14 -13.16 -3.56
CA GLU A 69 23.92 -12.77 -4.74
C GLU A 69 23.35 -13.35 -6.04
N GLN A 70 22.73 -14.53 -5.97
CA GLN A 70 22.04 -15.16 -7.10
C GLN A 70 20.67 -14.54 -7.38
N MET A 71 20.07 -13.82 -6.43
CA MET A 71 18.79 -13.16 -6.64
C MET A 71 18.94 -12.03 -7.65
N SER A 72 18.22 -12.13 -8.77
CA SER A 72 18.20 -11.07 -9.76
C SER A 72 17.46 -9.84 -9.22
N ALA A 73 18.18 -8.75 -8.97
CA ALA A 73 17.57 -7.43 -8.92
C ALA A 73 17.45 -6.90 -10.36
N PRO A 74 16.24 -6.61 -10.86
CA PRO A 74 16.11 -6.08 -12.21
C PRO A 74 16.84 -4.74 -12.31
N LEU A 75 17.83 -4.67 -13.19
CA LEU A 75 18.46 -3.40 -13.60
C LEU A 75 17.51 -2.70 -14.56
N LEU A 76 16.42 -2.16 -14.02
CA LEU A 76 15.47 -1.38 -14.80
C LEU A 76 16.16 -0.10 -15.27
N LYS A 77 16.53 -0.08 -16.56
CA LYS A 77 17.00 1.11 -17.26
C LYS A 77 15.85 1.87 -17.91
N ASP A 78 14.75 1.18 -18.19
CA ASP A 78 13.53 1.73 -18.77
C ASP A 78 12.33 1.38 -17.88
N PHE A 79 11.58 2.40 -17.48
CA PHE A 79 10.38 2.29 -16.65
C PHE A 79 9.09 2.47 -17.46
N ASN A 80 9.19 2.77 -18.76
CA ASN A 80 8.02 2.94 -19.63
C ASN A 80 7.08 1.72 -19.63
N PRO A 81 7.55 0.46 -19.65
CA PRO A 81 6.63 -0.68 -19.58
C PRO A 81 5.75 -0.70 -18.33
N ILE A 82 6.28 -0.26 -17.19
CA ILE A 82 5.53 -0.16 -15.93
C ILE A 82 4.51 0.98 -16.01
N ARG A 83 4.91 2.12 -16.57
CA ARG A 83 4.03 3.28 -16.79
C ARG A 83 2.88 2.93 -17.73
N GLU A 84 3.18 2.33 -18.89
CA GLU A 84 2.19 1.88 -19.86
C GLU A 84 1.27 0.80 -19.30
N GLY A 85 1.83 -0.15 -18.54
CA GLY A 85 1.06 -1.16 -17.84
C GLY A 85 0.07 -0.55 -16.85
N TYR A 86 0.49 0.49 -16.13
CA TYR A 86 -0.40 1.22 -15.22
C TYR A 86 -1.48 2.03 -15.95
N LEU A 87 -1.14 2.71 -17.04
CA LEU A 87 -2.14 3.42 -17.87
C LEU A 87 -3.16 2.45 -18.47
N ARG A 88 -2.72 1.26 -18.90
CA ARG A 88 -3.59 0.19 -19.35
C ARG A 88 -4.50 -0.30 -18.22
N TYR A 89 -3.93 -0.54 -17.03
CA TYR A 89 -4.70 -0.88 -15.83
C TYR A 89 -5.80 0.16 -15.55
N LEU A 90 -5.49 1.45 -15.58
CA LEU A 90 -6.49 2.50 -15.36
C LEU A 90 -7.60 2.53 -16.42
N LYS A 91 -7.30 2.10 -17.65
CA LYS A 91 -8.25 2.08 -18.76
C LYS A 91 -9.14 0.83 -18.74
N GLU A 92 -8.57 -0.32 -18.45
CA GLU A 92 -9.22 -1.63 -18.59
C GLU A 92 -9.86 -2.13 -17.30
N GLN A 93 -9.28 -1.79 -16.13
CA GLN A 93 -9.84 -2.18 -14.85
C GLN A 93 -11.06 -1.31 -14.53
N ASN A 94 -12.21 -1.94 -14.33
CA ASN A 94 -13.40 -1.26 -13.83
C ASN A 94 -13.47 -1.28 -12.30
N ILE A 95 -14.25 -0.35 -11.75
CA ILE A 95 -14.43 -0.20 -10.30
C ILE A 95 -15.12 -1.40 -9.67
N LEU A 96 -16.03 -2.06 -10.39
CA LEU A 96 -16.64 -3.32 -9.93
C LEU A 96 -15.58 -4.38 -9.59
N SER A 97 -14.65 -4.61 -10.51
CA SER A 97 -13.60 -5.61 -10.32
C SER A 97 -12.60 -5.16 -9.24
N LEU A 98 -12.33 -3.86 -9.13
CA LEU A 98 -11.47 -3.32 -8.07
C LEU A 98 -12.06 -3.60 -6.68
N TRP A 99 -13.33 -3.21 -6.43
CA TRP A 99 -13.96 -3.42 -5.13
C TRP A 99 -14.15 -4.90 -4.78
N ARG A 100 -14.52 -5.74 -5.76
CA ARG A 100 -14.55 -7.20 -5.53
C ARG A 100 -13.18 -7.75 -5.15
N ASN A 101 -12.10 -7.27 -5.77
CA ASN A 101 -10.76 -7.75 -5.42
C ASN A 101 -10.26 -7.28 -4.04
N ILE A 102 -10.75 -6.14 -3.56
CA ILE A 102 -10.35 -5.55 -2.27
C ILE A 102 -11.21 -6.08 -1.12
N PHE A 103 -12.53 -6.15 -1.32
CA PHE A 103 -13.51 -6.46 -0.28
C PHE A 103 -14.21 -7.81 -0.45
N ASN A 104 -13.93 -8.55 -1.52
CA ASN A 104 -14.66 -9.75 -1.94
C ASN A 104 -16.15 -9.52 -2.25
N ASP A 105 -16.60 -8.26 -2.29
CA ASP A 105 -17.96 -7.86 -2.61
C ASP A 105 -17.98 -6.44 -3.18
N PHE A 106 -18.78 -6.21 -4.22
CA PHE A 106 -18.97 -4.90 -4.81
C PHE A 106 -19.92 -4.02 -3.98
N GLU A 107 -20.90 -4.63 -3.29
CA GLU A 107 -21.85 -3.91 -2.43
C GLU A 107 -21.30 -3.63 -1.04
N HIS A 108 -20.02 -3.99 -0.82
CA HIS A 108 -19.37 -3.78 0.46
C HIS A 108 -19.31 -2.30 0.84
N THR A 109 -19.83 -1.97 2.02
CA THR A 109 -19.93 -0.58 2.51
C THR A 109 -18.57 0.12 2.68
N GLY A 110 -17.50 -0.66 2.75
CA GLY A 110 -16.13 -0.16 2.81
C GLY A 110 -15.73 0.79 1.66
N LYS A 111 -16.34 0.67 0.46
CA LYS A 111 -16.09 1.60 -0.66
C LYS A 111 -16.51 3.04 -0.36
N TYR A 112 -17.56 3.20 0.45
CA TYR A 112 -18.06 4.49 0.93
C TYR A 112 -17.19 5.05 2.06
N LEU A 113 -16.83 4.20 3.02
CA LEU A 113 -15.98 4.59 4.15
C LEU A 113 -14.62 5.10 3.66
N ILE A 114 -13.95 4.35 2.79
CA ILE A 114 -12.60 4.71 2.36
C ILE A 114 -12.55 6.05 1.64
N THR A 115 -13.52 6.31 0.76
CA THR A 115 -13.57 7.57 -0.01
C THR A 115 -13.93 8.75 0.88
N HIS A 116 -14.90 8.60 1.77
CA HIS A 116 -15.26 9.62 2.75
C HIS A 116 -14.08 9.94 3.68
N ASN A 117 -13.48 8.91 4.27
CA ASN A 117 -12.39 9.05 5.23
C ASN A 117 -11.14 9.65 4.59
N LEU A 118 -10.73 9.18 3.41
CA LEU A 118 -9.61 9.76 2.67
C LEU A 118 -9.85 11.23 2.36
N THR A 119 -11.05 11.59 1.88
CA THR A 119 -11.38 12.97 1.55
C THR A 119 -11.29 13.86 2.79
N ASN A 120 -11.94 13.47 3.89
CA ASN A 120 -11.94 14.24 5.13
C ASN A 120 -10.56 14.38 5.78
N ILE A 121 -9.72 13.36 5.65
CA ILE A 121 -8.36 13.36 6.22
C ILE A 121 -7.41 14.18 5.35
N LEU A 122 -7.47 14.03 4.03
CA LEU A 122 -6.45 14.58 3.12
C LEU A 122 -6.78 15.99 2.63
N GLN A 123 -8.06 16.35 2.42
CA GLN A 123 -8.39 17.69 1.94
C GLN A 123 -7.89 18.82 2.88
N PRO A 124 -8.01 18.71 4.22
CA PRO A 124 -7.46 19.73 5.12
C PRO A 124 -5.94 19.84 5.04
N LEU A 125 -5.24 18.82 4.50
CA LEU A 125 -3.79 18.79 4.40
C LEU A 125 -3.25 19.39 3.10
N ARG A 126 -4.12 19.78 2.15
CA ARG A 126 -3.73 20.35 0.84
C ARG A 126 -2.71 21.48 0.95
N ASP A 127 -2.93 22.40 1.89
CA ASP A 127 -2.10 23.60 2.09
C ASP A 127 -1.17 23.49 3.30
N HIS A 128 -0.99 22.29 3.84
CA HIS A 128 -0.21 22.05 5.05
C HIS A 128 0.97 21.11 4.82
N SER A 129 2.01 21.30 5.62
CA SER A 129 3.15 20.40 5.61
C SER A 129 2.76 19.04 6.20
N LEU A 130 2.85 18.00 5.38
CA LEU A 130 2.61 16.61 5.79
C LEU A 130 3.59 16.11 6.87
N ASN A 131 4.70 16.82 7.10
CA ASN A 131 5.69 16.45 8.11
C ASN A 131 5.12 16.41 9.54
N ARG A 132 4.04 17.18 9.81
CA ARG A 132 3.37 17.18 11.12
C ARG A 132 2.28 16.12 11.24
N PHE A 133 1.95 15.45 10.14
CA PHE A 133 0.95 14.38 10.12
C PHE A 133 1.58 13.08 10.61
N GLY A 134 1.57 12.87 11.93
CA GLY A 134 2.15 11.70 12.58
C GLY A 134 1.27 10.44 12.57
N LEU A 135 0.08 10.51 11.96
CA LEU A 135 -0.90 9.43 11.88
C LEU A 135 -0.60 8.53 10.68
N GLY A 136 -0.51 7.22 10.92
CA GLY A 136 -0.47 6.23 9.83
C GLY A 136 -1.86 6.02 9.24
N LEU A 137 -1.98 5.91 7.92
CA LEU A 137 -3.23 5.53 7.27
C LEU A 137 -3.17 4.09 6.79
N LYS A 138 -4.16 3.28 7.17
CA LYS A 138 -4.25 1.88 6.79
C LYS A 138 -5.25 1.73 5.63
N PHE A 139 -4.70 1.38 4.48
CA PHE A 139 -5.40 1.12 3.22
C PHE A 139 -5.65 -0.38 3.06
N PRO A 140 -6.82 -0.78 2.55
CA PRO A 140 -7.05 -2.15 2.13
C PRO A 140 -6.34 -2.40 0.79
N LEU A 141 -5.61 -3.49 0.68
CA LEU A 141 -5.00 -3.96 -0.55
C LEU A 141 -5.73 -5.19 -1.08
N ILE A 142 -5.51 -5.46 -2.36
CA ILE A 142 -5.93 -6.72 -2.97
C ILE A 142 -5.11 -7.86 -2.33
N SER A 143 -5.81 -8.81 -1.72
CA SER A 143 -5.24 -10.05 -1.20
C SER A 143 -4.95 -11.00 -2.37
N ARG A 144 -3.67 -11.26 -2.65
CA ARG A 144 -3.23 -12.21 -3.68
C ARG A 144 -1.96 -12.93 -3.23
N ASP A 145 -1.90 -14.22 -3.51
CA ASP A 145 -0.70 -15.03 -3.34
C ASP A 145 0.39 -14.68 -4.37
N GLN A 146 0.02 -14.00 -5.46
CA GLN A 146 0.90 -13.69 -6.58
C GLN A 146 1.62 -12.33 -6.46
N ALA A 147 2.26 -11.90 -7.56
CA ALA A 147 3.13 -10.74 -7.67
C ALA A 147 2.47 -9.40 -7.30
N GLU A 148 3.31 -8.39 -7.04
CA GLU A 148 2.86 -7.02 -6.81
C GLU A 148 2.06 -6.48 -8.00
N THR A 149 1.00 -5.74 -7.69
CA THR A 149 0.00 -5.21 -8.62
C THR A 149 -0.11 -3.69 -8.49
N TYR A 150 -0.90 -3.06 -9.37
CA TYR A 150 -1.07 -1.62 -9.47
C TYR A 150 -2.04 -1.00 -8.45
N ASP A 151 -2.53 -1.76 -7.46
CA ASP A 151 -3.42 -1.22 -6.40
C ASP A 151 -2.70 -0.24 -5.46
N ILE A 152 -1.42 -0.46 -5.14
CA ILE A 152 -0.61 0.53 -4.39
C ILE A 152 -0.47 1.83 -5.21
N PRO A 153 0.00 1.81 -6.47
CA PRO A 153 -0.03 3.00 -7.32
C PRO A 153 -1.39 3.67 -7.45
N PHE A 154 -2.46 2.89 -7.63
CA PHE A 154 -3.82 3.41 -7.70
C PHE A 154 -4.21 4.21 -6.44
N TRP A 155 -3.95 3.67 -5.26
CA TRP A 155 -4.21 4.38 -4.01
C TRP A 155 -3.42 5.67 -3.90
N PHE A 156 -2.16 5.66 -4.34
CA PHE A 156 -1.32 6.86 -4.28
C PHE A 156 -1.70 7.93 -5.30
N ASP A 157 -2.17 7.54 -6.48
CA ASP A 157 -2.72 8.50 -7.44
C ASP A 157 -3.98 9.18 -6.87
N LEU A 158 -4.84 8.43 -6.17
CA LEU A 158 -5.97 9.03 -5.46
C LEU A 158 -5.50 10.00 -4.37
N VAL A 159 -4.54 9.59 -3.54
CA VAL A 159 -3.96 10.43 -2.47
C VAL A 159 -3.37 11.72 -3.03
N ILE A 160 -2.60 11.66 -4.12
CA ILE A 160 -1.96 12.82 -4.73
C ILE A 160 -3.00 13.78 -5.31
N ARG A 161 -4.03 13.27 -5.99
CA ARG A 161 -5.15 14.11 -6.49
C ARG A 161 -5.90 14.80 -5.37
N LEU A 162 -6.17 14.08 -4.27
CA LEU A 162 -6.84 14.66 -3.10
C LEU A 162 -5.97 15.69 -2.38
N LEU A 163 -4.67 15.45 -2.25
CA LEU A 163 -3.72 16.38 -1.63
C LEU A 163 -3.36 17.57 -2.52
N ARG A 164 -3.48 17.44 -3.84
CA ARG A 164 -3.00 18.44 -4.83
C ARG A 164 -1.52 18.82 -4.60
N GLN A 165 -0.72 17.84 -4.18
CA GLN A 165 0.71 18.00 -3.91
C GLN A 165 1.53 16.99 -4.71
N ASP A 166 2.46 17.48 -5.51
CA ASP A 166 3.23 16.67 -6.45
C ASP A 166 4.41 15.93 -5.80
N LYS A 167 4.79 16.34 -4.58
CA LYS A 167 6.00 15.87 -3.89
C LYS A 167 5.68 15.33 -2.51
N ILE A 168 5.27 14.07 -2.46
CA ILE A 168 5.18 13.29 -1.23
C ILE A 168 6.31 12.28 -1.15
N SER A 169 6.78 12.00 0.08
CA SER A 169 7.80 10.97 0.34
C SER A 169 7.33 10.05 1.46
N PRO A 170 6.31 9.22 1.18
CA PRO A 170 5.71 8.36 2.18
C PRO A 170 6.63 7.19 2.55
N VAL A 171 6.45 6.65 3.75
CA VAL A 171 6.95 5.34 4.16
C VAL A 171 5.80 4.35 4.10
N LEU A 172 6.01 3.24 3.38
CA LEU A 172 4.99 2.23 3.12
C LEU A 172 5.39 0.92 3.80
N PHE A 173 4.45 0.32 4.52
CA PHE A 173 4.53 -1.06 5.00
C PHE A 173 3.32 -1.80 4.49
N TRP A 174 3.48 -2.97 3.89
CA TRP A 174 2.33 -3.75 3.42
C TRP A 174 2.56 -5.23 3.65
N ASN A 175 1.45 -5.96 3.73
CA ASN A 175 1.47 -7.41 3.78
C ASN A 175 0.30 -7.97 2.98
N ARG A 176 0.61 -8.68 1.88
CA ARG A 176 -0.38 -9.35 1.01
C ARG A 176 -0.60 -10.83 1.33
N ARG A 177 0.29 -11.41 2.15
CA ARG A 177 0.43 -12.86 2.35
C ARG A 177 0.23 -13.25 3.82
N GLY A 178 -0.48 -12.41 4.57
CA GLY A 178 -0.82 -12.68 5.97
C GLY A 178 -2.02 -13.61 6.09
N SER A 179 -2.08 -14.37 7.18
CA SER A 179 -3.22 -15.23 7.54
C SER A 179 -4.46 -14.46 8.05
N GLY A 180 -4.45 -13.13 7.96
CA GLY A 180 -5.55 -12.26 8.40
C GLY A 180 -6.60 -12.05 7.29
N SER A 181 -7.82 -11.64 7.69
CA SER A 181 -8.96 -11.46 6.78
C SER A 181 -8.84 -10.31 5.77
N THR A 182 -7.81 -9.46 5.89
CA THR A 182 -7.57 -8.31 5.00
C THR A 182 -6.07 -8.10 4.85
N SER A 183 -5.59 -7.85 3.63
CA SER A 183 -4.19 -7.45 3.35
C SER A 183 -4.05 -5.93 3.46
N PRO A 184 -3.40 -5.36 4.49
CA PRO A 184 -3.32 -3.92 4.63
C PRO A 184 -2.01 -3.36 4.05
N MET A 185 -2.07 -2.11 3.60
CA MET A 185 -0.92 -1.21 3.49
C MET A 185 -1.06 -0.11 4.52
N ILE A 186 0.01 0.18 5.24
CA ILE A 186 0.09 1.31 6.16
C ILE A 186 1.01 2.35 5.56
N VAL A 187 0.53 3.57 5.50
CA VAL A 187 1.20 4.73 4.91
C VAL A 187 1.47 5.75 5.99
N PHE A 188 2.73 6.18 6.09
CA PHE A 188 3.11 7.35 6.87
C PHE A 188 3.60 8.43 5.90
N PHE A 189 3.05 9.64 5.97
CA PHE A 189 3.50 10.76 5.13
C PHE A 189 4.77 11.43 5.66
N ASN A 190 5.19 11.08 6.87
CA ASN A 190 6.44 11.47 7.49
C ASN A 190 7.20 10.23 8.01
N GLN A 191 8.37 10.45 8.60
CA GLN A 191 9.12 9.36 9.21
C GLN A 191 8.36 8.80 10.41
N PRO A 192 8.02 7.49 10.43
CA PRO A 192 7.31 6.90 11.55
C PRO A 192 8.18 6.93 12.81
N SER A 193 7.57 7.31 13.93
CA SER A 193 8.17 7.13 15.25
C SER A 193 8.35 5.64 15.61
N PRO A 194 9.25 5.29 16.55
CA PRO A 194 9.40 3.91 17.03
C PRO A 194 8.09 3.29 17.55
N LYS A 195 7.15 4.09 18.07
CA LYS A 195 5.85 3.60 18.55
C LYS A 195 4.99 3.03 17.42
N ASN A 196 5.13 3.55 16.20
CA ASN A 196 4.43 3.05 15.02
C ASN A 196 4.90 1.66 14.62
N LEU A 197 6.15 1.30 14.93
CA LEU A 197 6.70 -0.02 14.62
C LEU A 197 5.97 -1.14 15.37
N LEU A 198 5.48 -0.87 16.59
CA LEU A 198 4.70 -1.83 17.36
C LEU A 198 3.43 -2.26 16.64
N LEU A 199 2.80 -1.34 15.89
CA LEU A 199 1.58 -1.60 15.14
C LEU A 199 1.82 -2.53 13.95
N LEU A 200 3.05 -2.58 13.42
CA LEU A 200 3.43 -3.55 12.39
C LEU A 200 3.55 -4.97 12.94
N ILE A 201 3.83 -5.11 14.24
CA ILE A 201 3.96 -6.40 14.93
C ILE A 201 2.60 -6.85 15.47
N ARG A 202 1.79 -5.89 15.96
CA ARG A 202 0.47 -6.09 16.54
C ARG A 202 -0.58 -5.28 15.78
N PRO A 203 -0.95 -5.72 14.56
CA PRO A 203 -1.87 -4.94 13.74
C PRO A 203 -3.33 -5.00 14.19
N ASP A 204 -3.61 -5.84 15.18
CA ASP A 204 -4.86 -5.93 15.94
C ASP A 204 -4.98 -4.87 17.04
N MET A 205 -3.90 -4.16 17.36
CA MET A 205 -3.90 -3.18 18.45
C MET A 205 -4.62 -1.89 18.04
N ASN A 206 -5.71 -1.56 18.75
CA ASN A 206 -6.34 -0.25 18.64
C ASN A 206 -5.37 0.82 19.16
N SER A 207 -5.09 1.83 18.34
CA SER A 207 -4.13 2.88 18.67
C SER A 207 -4.43 4.15 17.90
N ASP A 208 -4.29 5.31 18.55
CA ASP A 208 -4.41 6.64 17.93
C ASP A 208 -3.23 6.98 17.00
N LEU A 209 -2.26 6.06 16.87
CA LEU A 209 -1.09 6.21 16.03
C LEU A 209 -1.37 5.88 14.55
N TRP A 210 -2.49 5.25 14.26
CA TRP A 210 -2.97 5.04 12.90
C TRP A 210 -4.48 5.13 12.81
N TYR A 211 -4.99 5.19 11.59
CA TYR A 211 -6.41 5.19 11.31
C TYR A 211 -6.70 4.17 10.20
N ASP A 212 -7.62 3.26 10.48
CA ASP A 212 -8.13 2.31 9.50
C ASP A 212 -9.13 3.04 8.60
N LEU A 213 -8.85 3.10 7.30
CA LEU A 213 -9.73 3.80 6.35
C LEU A 213 -11.05 3.06 6.16
N VAL A 214 -11.09 1.76 6.49
CA VAL A 214 -12.29 0.94 6.50
C VAL A 214 -12.42 0.28 7.87
N PRO A 215 -12.76 1.06 8.91
CA PRO A 215 -12.85 0.55 10.27
C PRO A 215 -13.97 -0.49 10.36
N ARG A 216 -13.77 -1.48 11.23
CA ARG A 216 -14.71 -2.60 11.42
C ARG A 216 -15.89 -2.24 12.33
N ASP A 217 -16.00 -0.98 12.77
CA ASP A 217 -17.07 -0.51 13.65
C ASP A 217 -18.35 -0.25 12.84
N PRO A 218 -19.43 -1.02 13.05
CA PRO A 218 -20.70 -0.80 12.37
C PRO A 218 -21.27 0.61 12.61
N ALA A 219 -21.01 1.21 13.79
CA ALA A 219 -21.51 2.54 14.10
C ALA A 219 -20.89 3.64 13.21
N GLU A 220 -19.70 3.40 12.65
CA GLU A 220 -19.06 4.35 11.73
C GLU A 220 -19.73 4.33 10.36
N ILE A 221 -20.14 3.15 9.88
CA ILE A 221 -20.91 2.99 8.64
C ILE A 221 -22.21 3.78 8.73
N ASP A 222 -22.97 3.60 9.81
CA ASP A 222 -24.25 4.28 10.02
C ASP A 222 -24.11 5.81 10.10
N ARG A 223 -22.95 6.30 10.53
CA ARG A 223 -22.65 7.74 10.59
C ARG A 223 -22.20 8.31 9.25
N VAL A 224 -21.54 7.52 8.41
CA VAL A 224 -20.94 7.98 7.14
C VAL A 224 -21.94 7.89 6.00
N LEU A 225 -22.70 6.80 5.87
CA LEU A 225 -23.63 6.59 4.76
C LEU A 225 -24.60 7.78 4.53
N PRO A 226 -25.19 8.41 5.56
CA PRO A 226 -26.09 9.56 5.37
C PRO A 226 -25.39 10.84 4.90
N LYS A 227 -24.06 10.93 5.07
CA LYS A 227 -23.26 12.12 4.71
C LYS A 227 -22.72 12.08 3.29
N ILE A 228 -22.84 10.94 2.61
CA ILE A 228 -22.39 10.79 1.24
C ILE A 228 -23.45 11.38 0.33
N ASP A 229 -23.04 12.36 -0.48
CA ASP A 229 -23.95 12.96 -1.44
C ASP A 229 -24.31 11.98 -2.56
N LYS A 230 -25.44 12.24 -3.21
CA LYS A 230 -25.98 11.36 -4.25
C LYS A 230 -24.99 11.16 -5.41
N GLY A 231 -24.24 12.19 -5.81
CA GLY A 231 -23.29 12.11 -6.91
C GLY A 231 -22.10 11.21 -6.58
N GLN A 232 -21.54 11.34 -5.36
CA GLN A 232 -20.49 10.43 -4.87
C GLN A 232 -21.00 8.99 -4.77
N LYS A 233 -22.22 8.80 -4.29
CA LYS A 233 -22.82 7.46 -4.22
C LYS A 233 -22.99 6.85 -5.61
N ASP A 234 -23.58 7.58 -6.54
CA ASP A 234 -23.79 7.14 -7.93
C ASP A 234 -22.44 6.80 -8.61
N LEU A 235 -21.38 7.56 -8.31
CA LEU A 235 -20.02 7.27 -8.80
C LEU A 235 -19.45 5.96 -8.21
N LEU A 236 -19.62 5.72 -6.92
CA LEU A 236 -19.12 4.52 -6.23
C LEU A 236 -19.91 3.25 -6.59
N ASP A 237 -21.18 3.42 -6.97
CA ASP A 237 -22.09 2.36 -7.39
C ASP A 237 -22.07 2.12 -8.91
N ASN A 238 -21.40 2.99 -9.66
CA ASN A 238 -21.15 2.76 -11.08
C ASN A 238 -20.01 1.74 -11.25
N GLY A 239 -20.37 0.46 -11.31
CA GLY A 239 -19.41 -0.63 -11.45
C GLY A 239 -18.62 -0.64 -12.77
N ASP A 240 -19.19 -0.06 -13.83
CA ASP A 240 -18.63 -0.10 -15.19
C ASP A 240 -17.64 1.02 -15.48
N ILE A 241 -17.58 2.05 -14.62
CA ILE A 241 -16.60 3.12 -14.77
C ILE A 241 -15.18 2.56 -14.66
N SER A 242 -14.28 3.01 -15.56
CA SER A 242 -12.87 2.64 -15.48
C SER A 242 -12.21 3.28 -14.25
N ALA A 243 -11.18 2.63 -13.72
CA ALA A 243 -10.41 3.14 -12.58
C ALA A 243 -9.85 4.55 -12.86
N GLY A 244 -9.42 4.83 -14.09
CA GLY A 244 -8.94 6.15 -14.50
C GLY A 244 -10.04 7.21 -14.50
N ALA A 245 -11.23 6.90 -15.02
CA ALA A 245 -12.36 7.83 -15.01
C ALA A 245 -12.89 8.07 -13.59
N PHE A 246 -12.86 7.05 -12.75
CA PHE A 246 -13.18 7.17 -11.32
C PHE A 246 -12.24 8.13 -10.59
N LEU A 247 -10.92 8.00 -10.78
CA LEU A 247 -9.93 8.91 -10.19
C LEU A 247 -10.16 10.36 -10.63
N ALA A 248 -10.46 10.58 -11.92
CA ALA A 248 -10.75 11.92 -12.45
C ALA A 248 -12.04 12.51 -11.88
N ALA A 249 -13.08 11.69 -11.70
CA ALA A 249 -14.35 12.13 -11.13
C ALA A 249 -14.23 12.52 -9.64
N LEU A 250 -13.46 11.76 -8.85
CA LEU A 250 -13.20 12.10 -7.44
C LEU A 250 -12.39 13.40 -7.28
N GLU A 251 -11.46 13.67 -8.18
CA GLU A 251 -10.69 14.92 -8.18
C GLU A 251 -11.57 16.14 -8.50
N ALA A 252 -12.50 16.00 -9.44
CA ALA A 252 -13.42 17.08 -9.82
C ALA A 252 -14.47 17.39 -8.74
N GLY A 253 -14.83 16.40 -7.92
CA GLY A 253 -15.84 16.50 -6.88
C GLY A 253 -15.39 17.08 -5.53
N GLY A 254 -14.08 17.36 -5.34
CA GLY A 254 -13.53 17.81 -4.05
C GLY A 254 -12.49 18.90 -4.14
#